data_AF-A0A2N9ATA4-F1
#
_entry.id   AF-A0A2N9ATA4-F1
#
_cell.length_a   1.000
_cell.length_b   1.000
_cell.length_c   1.000
_cell.angle_alpha   90.00
_cell.angle_beta   90.00
_cell.angle_gamma   90.00
#
_symmetry.space_group_name_H-M   'P 1'
#
loop_
_entity.id
_entity.type
_entity.pdbx_description
1 polymer ?
#
loop_
_entity_poly.entity_id
_entity_poly.type
_entity_poly.pdbx_seq_one_letter_code
_entity_poly.pdbx_strand_id
1 'polypeptide(L)'
;MAWHRYRREAPDYSHLAGRTPEQVFAATYARPTFGDSHGEWPARVNRQLVNLFEGRDRLHVNEAVAVYGAMFAEPRHTPAFTADRAANTLNWGVRLGILTEAVERGRYVWTMPDRQPRWETDSKGKARQVRGLPDGEQADLNRKRAAAAKARATIQEREALARDAAIEALVNDIIILNPDAVAPDDGLWREALPNAGLPQPLIAIRPMVLEAHHAMEPRRQRRWHSHLAVIAERARWEAYYRPPLPMQPAPAEDDGLSAEDAAALEGL
;
A
#
# COMPACT_ATOMS: atom_id res chain seq x y z
N MET A 1 -1.99 -25.73 -32.11
CA MET A 1 -1.64 -24.33 -31.71
C MET A 1 -0.34 -24.37 -30.94
N ALA A 2 0.72 -23.79 -31.52
CA ALA A 2 2.09 -23.91 -31.02
C ALA A 2 2.32 -23.05 -29.78
N TRP A 3 2.65 -23.69 -28.65
CA TRP A 3 3.05 -23.09 -27.37
C TRP A 3 4.51 -22.59 -27.36
N HIS A 4 5.07 -22.23 -28.51
CA HIS A 4 6.46 -21.74 -28.65
C HIS A 4 6.54 -20.21 -28.70
N ARG A 5 5.91 -19.52 -27.75
CA ARG A 5 6.10 -18.08 -27.58
C ARG A 5 7.08 -17.81 -26.44
N TYR A 6 8.32 -17.55 -26.84
CA TYR A 6 9.40 -16.93 -26.05
C TYR A 6 10.00 -17.78 -24.93
N ARG A 7 10.72 -18.84 -25.30
CA ARG A 7 11.89 -19.24 -24.51
C ARG A 7 12.91 -18.11 -24.71
N ARG A 8 12.88 -17.08 -23.85
CA ARG A 8 13.96 -16.09 -23.81
C ARG A 8 15.24 -16.88 -23.58
N GLU A 9 16.19 -16.78 -24.50
CA GLU A 9 17.53 -17.32 -24.32
C GLU A 9 18.02 -16.85 -22.95
N ALA A 10 18.59 -17.78 -22.18
CA ALA A 10 19.13 -17.44 -20.87
C ALA A 10 20.15 -16.31 -21.06
N PRO A 11 20.18 -15.29 -20.19
CA PRO A 11 21.15 -14.21 -20.33
C PRO A 11 22.57 -14.78 -20.33
N ASP A 12 23.39 -14.36 -21.28
CA ASP A 12 24.80 -14.78 -21.35
C ASP A 12 25.60 -14.07 -20.24
N TYR A 13 26.21 -14.87 -19.37
CA TYR A 13 27.08 -14.43 -18.28
C TYR A 13 28.52 -14.94 -18.44
N SER A 14 28.92 -15.32 -19.65
CA SER A 14 30.26 -15.78 -19.97
C SER A 14 31.35 -14.77 -19.58
N HIS A 15 31.03 -13.47 -19.56
CA HIS A 15 31.95 -12.41 -19.13
C HIS A 15 32.31 -12.44 -17.64
N LEU A 16 31.59 -13.20 -16.82
CA LEU A 16 31.88 -13.39 -15.39
C LEU A 16 32.85 -14.54 -15.13
N ALA A 17 33.00 -15.47 -16.07
CA ALA A 17 33.74 -16.71 -15.85
C ALA A 17 35.23 -16.44 -15.60
N GLY A 18 35.75 -16.95 -14.47
CA GLY A 18 37.17 -16.86 -14.11
C GLY A 18 37.68 -15.47 -13.71
N ARG A 19 36.78 -14.48 -13.54
CA ARG A 19 37.17 -13.10 -13.15
C ARG A 19 36.90 -12.82 -11.68
N THR A 20 37.74 -11.98 -11.08
CA THR A 20 37.49 -11.50 -9.71
C THR A 20 36.36 -10.46 -9.70
N PRO A 21 35.65 -10.27 -8.57
CA PRO A 21 34.63 -9.23 -8.44
C PRO A 21 35.12 -7.83 -8.84
N GLU A 22 36.37 -7.48 -8.54
CA GLU A 22 36.96 -6.18 -8.86
C GLU A 22 37.15 -6.02 -10.38
N GLN A 23 37.65 -7.06 -11.04
CA GLN A 23 37.81 -7.08 -12.50
C GLN A 23 36.46 -6.97 -13.21
N VAL A 24 35.45 -7.69 -12.72
CA VAL A 24 34.09 -7.62 -13.24
C VAL A 24 33.50 -6.24 -13.03
N PHE A 25 33.60 -5.69 -11.82
CA PHE A 25 33.10 -4.35 -11.53
C PHE A 25 33.70 -3.31 -12.48
N ALA A 26 35.04 -3.29 -12.61
CA ALA A 26 35.72 -2.33 -13.47
C ALA A 26 35.30 -2.47 -14.94
N ALA A 27 35.21 -3.70 -15.45
CA ALA A 27 34.80 -3.97 -16.83
C ALA A 27 33.34 -3.56 -17.09
N THR A 28 32.41 -3.95 -16.22
CA THR A 28 30.99 -3.62 -16.36
C THR A 28 30.71 -2.14 -16.13
N TYR A 29 31.44 -1.50 -15.22
CA TYR A 29 31.31 -0.06 -14.99
C TYR A 29 31.75 0.73 -16.23
N ALA A 30 32.82 0.31 -16.91
CA ALA A 30 33.25 0.94 -18.15
C ALA A 30 32.29 0.67 -19.32
N ARG A 31 31.67 -0.52 -19.36
CA ARG A 31 30.74 -0.95 -20.42
C ARG A 31 29.57 -1.71 -19.80
N PRO A 32 28.45 -1.00 -19.51
CA PRO A 32 27.23 -1.61 -18.98
C PRO A 32 26.77 -2.78 -19.83
N THR A 33 26.41 -3.88 -19.18
CA THR A 33 26.11 -5.16 -19.85
C THR A 33 24.62 -5.33 -20.18
N PHE A 34 23.74 -4.52 -19.57
CA PHE A 34 22.29 -4.56 -19.83
C PHE A 34 21.59 -3.25 -19.43
N GLY A 35 20.40 -3.03 -19.98
CA GLY A 35 19.50 -1.94 -19.58
C GLY A 35 18.88 -1.16 -20.74
N ASP A 36 19.60 -0.99 -21.85
CA ASP A 36 19.17 -0.11 -22.96
C ASP A 36 17.85 -0.54 -23.61
N SER A 37 17.55 -1.84 -23.63
CA SER A 37 16.36 -2.42 -24.28
C SER A 37 15.13 -2.52 -23.36
N HIS A 38 15.26 -2.19 -22.08
CA HIS A 38 14.19 -2.40 -21.09
C HIS A 38 13.50 -1.08 -20.75
N GLY A 39 12.25 -0.91 -21.19
CA GLY A 39 11.52 0.35 -21.04
C GLY A 39 11.42 0.86 -19.60
N GLU A 40 11.29 -0.02 -18.62
CA GLU A 40 11.21 0.33 -17.18
C GLU A 40 12.58 0.56 -16.50
N TRP A 41 13.68 0.33 -17.23
CA TRP A 41 15.02 0.26 -16.65
C TRP A 41 15.45 1.51 -15.86
N PRO A 42 15.25 2.74 -16.36
CA PRO A 42 15.60 3.95 -15.60
C PRO A 42 14.87 4.04 -14.25
N ALA A 43 13.57 3.71 -14.21
CA ALA A 43 12.78 3.75 -12.97
C ALA A 43 13.23 2.67 -11.97
N ARG A 44 13.62 1.50 -12.46
CA ARG A 44 14.19 0.43 -11.63
C ARG A 44 15.55 0.85 -11.03
N VAL A 45 16.47 1.36 -11.85
CA VAL A 45 17.79 1.84 -11.39
C VAL A 45 17.62 2.94 -10.35
N ASN A 46 16.74 3.92 -10.60
CA ASN A 46 16.50 4.99 -9.65
C ASN A 46 16.06 4.46 -8.28
N ARG A 47 15.13 3.50 -8.23
CA ARG A 47 14.65 2.90 -6.98
C ARG A 47 15.76 2.14 -6.25
N GLN A 48 16.56 1.36 -6.99
CA GLN A 48 17.70 0.64 -6.41
C GLN A 48 18.72 1.60 -5.81
N LEU A 49 19.00 2.73 -6.49
CA LEU A 49 19.93 3.74 -6.00
C LEU A 49 19.43 4.48 -4.78
N VAL A 50 18.15 4.86 -4.72
CA VAL A 50 17.56 5.47 -3.52
C VAL A 50 17.76 4.57 -2.30
N ASN A 51 17.48 3.27 -2.44
CA ASN A 51 17.67 2.31 -1.37
C ASN A 51 19.16 2.13 -1.02
N LEU A 52 20.04 2.03 -2.03
CA LEU A 52 21.48 1.87 -1.83
C LEU A 52 22.09 3.05 -1.04
N PHE A 53 21.61 4.27 -1.29
CA PHE A 53 22.04 5.50 -0.64
C PHE A 53 21.21 5.87 0.61
N GLU A 54 20.29 5.01 1.06
CA GLU A 54 19.50 5.27 2.27
C GLU A 54 20.43 5.37 3.49
N GLY A 55 20.43 6.54 4.14
CA GLY A 55 21.33 6.85 5.27
C GLY A 55 22.80 7.03 4.89
N ARG A 56 23.14 7.17 3.60
CA ARG A 56 24.53 7.29 3.11
C ARG A 56 24.68 8.49 2.17
N ASP A 57 25.60 9.39 2.46
CA ASP A 57 25.83 10.56 1.61
C ASP A 57 26.74 10.25 0.41
N ARG A 58 27.63 9.26 0.57
CA ARG A 58 28.57 8.81 -0.46
C ARG A 58 28.78 7.30 -0.39
N LEU A 59 29.22 6.73 -1.50
CA LEU A 59 29.67 5.34 -1.61
C LEU A 59 31.02 5.27 -2.33
N HIS A 60 31.95 4.53 -1.76
CA HIS A 60 33.19 4.12 -2.43
C HIS A 60 32.99 2.77 -3.15
N VAL A 61 33.85 2.45 -4.12
CA VAL A 61 33.77 1.20 -4.93
C VAL A 61 33.61 -0.08 -4.09
N ASN A 62 34.44 -0.28 -3.07
CA ASN A 62 34.41 -1.51 -2.26
C ASN A 62 33.16 -1.55 -1.36
N GLU A 63 32.69 -0.40 -0.88
CA GLU A 63 31.48 -0.30 -0.07
C GLU A 63 30.23 -0.54 -0.93
N ALA A 64 30.21 -0.02 -2.16
CA ALA A 64 29.05 -0.14 -3.03
C ALA A 64 28.73 -1.61 -3.37
N VAL A 65 29.75 -2.43 -3.68
CA VAL A 65 29.54 -3.86 -3.95
C VAL A 65 29.04 -4.58 -2.70
N ALA A 66 29.62 -4.31 -1.53
CA ALA A 66 29.22 -4.93 -0.27
C ALA A 66 27.78 -4.56 0.12
N VAL A 67 27.41 -3.28 0.05
CA VAL A 67 26.06 -2.79 0.36
C VAL A 67 25.06 -3.35 -0.65
N TYR A 68 25.38 -3.33 -1.95
CA TYR A 68 24.51 -3.89 -2.98
C TYR A 68 24.28 -5.39 -2.73
N GLY A 69 25.34 -6.13 -2.40
CA GLY A 69 25.25 -7.55 -2.06
C GLY A 69 24.34 -7.82 -0.86
N ALA A 70 24.51 -7.07 0.23
CA ALA A 70 23.68 -7.22 1.43
C ALA A 70 22.19 -6.97 1.18
N MET A 71 21.84 -6.08 0.25
CA MET A 71 20.45 -5.70 -0.01
C MET A 71 19.76 -6.53 -1.10
N PHE A 72 20.51 -6.96 -2.12
CA PHE A 72 19.93 -7.48 -3.36
C PHE A 72 20.49 -8.84 -3.81
N ALA A 73 21.48 -9.40 -3.12
CA ALA A 73 21.98 -10.72 -3.46
C ALA A 73 20.98 -11.81 -3.04
N GLU A 74 20.75 -12.76 -3.95
CA GLU A 74 20.05 -14.01 -3.67
C GLU A 74 21.10 -15.11 -3.41
N PRO A 75 20.75 -16.22 -2.74
CA PRO A 75 21.71 -17.30 -2.46
C PRO A 75 22.45 -17.87 -3.68
N ARG A 76 21.84 -17.77 -4.87
CA ARG A 76 22.43 -18.22 -6.14
C ARG A 76 23.40 -17.20 -6.78
N HIS A 77 23.46 -15.97 -6.28
CA HIS A 77 24.30 -14.92 -6.85
C HIS A 77 25.75 -15.09 -6.39
N THR A 78 26.68 -15.19 -7.34
CA THR A 78 28.12 -15.21 -7.05
C THR A 78 28.61 -13.80 -6.72
N PRO A 79 29.74 -13.64 -6.00
CA PRO A 79 30.34 -12.33 -5.76
C PRO A 79 30.61 -11.54 -7.05
N ALA A 80 31.08 -12.23 -8.11
CA ALA A 80 31.28 -11.64 -9.43
C ALA A 80 29.97 -11.11 -10.04
N PHE A 81 28.87 -11.88 -9.95
CA PHE A 81 27.56 -11.44 -10.40
C PHE A 81 27.07 -10.21 -9.62
N THR A 82 27.22 -10.20 -8.30
CA THR A 82 26.86 -9.05 -7.46
C THR A 82 27.65 -7.80 -7.86
N ALA A 83 28.95 -7.94 -8.13
CA ALA A 83 29.79 -6.85 -8.60
C ALA A 83 29.37 -6.31 -9.97
N ASP A 84 29.03 -7.18 -10.93
CA ASP A 84 28.46 -6.79 -12.23
C ASP A 84 27.18 -5.96 -12.07
N ARG A 85 26.25 -6.43 -11.23
CA ARG A 85 24.97 -5.75 -10.97
C ARG A 85 25.17 -4.40 -10.28
N ALA A 86 26.06 -4.31 -9.31
CA ALA A 86 26.40 -3.06 -8.62
C ALA A 86 27.02 -2.05 -9.60
N ALA A 87 28.01 -2.47 -10.38
CA ALA A 87 28.66 -1.64 -11.39
C ALA A 87 27.66 -1.12 -12.44
N ASN A 88 26.81 -2.00 -12.97
CA ASN A 88 25.81 -1.63 -13.96
C ASN A 88 24.82 -0.60 -13.37
N THR A 89 24.38 -0.80 -12.13
CA THR A 89 23.45 0.11 -11.44
C THR A 89 24.07 1.49 -11.22
N LEU A 90 25.32 1.56 -10.74
CA LEU A 90 26.02 2.83 -10.53
C LEU A 90 26.32 3.55 -11.84
N ASN A 91 26.76 2.85 -12.88
CA ASN A 91 27.02 3.47 -14.18
C ASN A 91 25.74 4.07 -14.76
N TRP A 92 24.63 3.32 -14.74
CA TRP A 92 23.34 3.84 -15.15
C TRP A 92 22.89 5.03 -14.30
N GLY A 93 23.17 5.02 -13.00
CA GLY A 93 22.94 6.16 -12.11
C GLY A 93 23.63 7.43 -12.58
N VAL A 94 24.89 7.32 -13.01
CA VAL A 94 25.64 8.46 -13.57
C VAL A 94 25.10 8.86 -14.95
N ARG A 95 24.87 7.91 -15.87
CA ARG A 95 24.32 8.19 -17.21
C ARG A 95 22.96 8.87 -17.18
N LEU A 96 22.13 8.54 -16.20
CA LEU A 96 20.79 9.12 -16.00
C LEU A 96 20.82 10.43 -15.20
N GLY A 97 21.99 10.92 -14.79
CA GLY A 97 22.16 12.12 -13.97
C GLY A 97 21.57 11.99 -12.56
N ILE A 98 21.40 10.77 -12.06
CA ILE A 98 20.90 10.49 -10.70
C ILE A 98 22.04 10.60 -9.69
N LEU A 99 23.23 10.14 -10.07
CA LEU A 99 24.44 10.19 -9.26
C LEU A 99 25.42 11.22 -9.82
N THR A 100 26.20 11.82 -8.92
CA THR A 100 27.42 12.53 -9.28
C THR A 100 28.62 11.63 -9.00
N GLU A 101 29.51 11.50 -9.97
CA GLU A 101 30.75 10.76 -9.85
C GLU A 101 31.93 11.71 -9.61
N ALA A 102 32.81 11.33 -8.71
CA ALA A 102 34.10 11.97 -8.49
C ALA A 102 35.20 10.92 -8.29
N VAL A 103 36.46 11.35 -8.35
CA VAL A 103 37.62 10.53 -8.01
C VAL A 103 38.34 11.14 -6.83
N GLU A 104 38.36 10.43 -5.69
CA GLU A 104 39.05 10.83 -4.47
C GLU A 104 40.19 9.85 -4.18
N ARG A 105 41.44 10.36 -4.08
CA ARG A 105 42.64 9.53 -3.83
C ARG A 105 42.76 8.32 -4.79
N GLY A 106 42.40 8.55 -6.06
CA GLY A 106 42.44 7.53 -7.12
C GLY A 106 41.31 6.50 -7.06
N ARG A 107 40.25 6.71 -6.26
CA ARG A 107 39.09 5.82 -6.16
C ARG A 107 37.81 6.53 -6.56
N TYR A 108 36.93 5.84 -7.27
CA TYR A 108 35.60 6.37 -7.58
C TYR A 108 34.77 6.54 -6.31
N VAL A 109 34.08 7.68 -6.26
CA VAL A 109 33.13 8.05 -5.22
C VAL A 109 31.87 8.51 -5.91
N TRP A 110 30.73 7.95 -5.49
CA TRP A 110 29.42 8.39 -5.97
C TRP A 110 28.66 9.06 -4.85
N THR A 111 27.96 10.13 -5.20
CA THR A 111 27.04 10.85 -4.31
C THR A 111 25.66 10.96 -4.97
N MET A 112 24.62 11.03 -4.16
CA MET A 112 23.24 11.16 -4.61
C MET A 112 22.65 12.47 -4.05
N PRO A 113 22.82 13.60 -4.75
CA PRO A 113 22.44 14.92 -4.22
C PRO A 113 20.92 15.10 -4.05
N ASP A 114 20.13 14.38 -4.85
CA ASP A 114 18.67 14.34 -4.73
C ASP A 114 18.20 12.89 -4.58
N ARG A 115 17.62 12.58 -3.42
CA ARG A 115 17.09 11.24 -3.09
C ARG A 115 15.65 11.04 -3.56
N GLN A 116 15.04 12.03 -4.20
CA GLN A 116 13.68 11.93 -4.72
C GLN A 116 13.65 11.12 -6.02
N PRO A 117 12.58 10.34 -6.28
CA PRO A 117 12.41 9.63 -7.55
C PRO A 117 12.40 10.62 -8.74
N ARG A 118 13.37 10.45 -9.65
CA ARG A 118 13.44 11.18 -10.94
C ARG A 118 12.71 10.46 -12.06
N TRP A 119 12.52 9.17 -11.94
CA TRP A 119 11.86 8.33 -12.94
C TRP A 119 10.71 7.53 -12.32
N GLU A 120 9.60 7.42 -13.03
CA GLU A 120 8.45 6.56 -12.69
C GLU A 120 8.11 5.65 -13.86
N THR A 121 7.57 4.47 -13.57
CA THR A 121 7.01 3.59 -14.60
C THR A 121 5.57 3.98 -14.90
N ASP A 122 5.24 4.24 -16.16
CA ASP A 122 3.89 4.51 -16.60
C ASP A 122 3.01 3.24 -16.62
N SER A 123 1.72 3.39 -16.92
CA SER A 123 0.78 2.26 -17.01
C SER A 123 1.08 1.27 -18.13
N LYS A 124 2.02 1.58 -19.03
CA LYS A 124 2.48 0.73 -20.13
C LYS A 124 3.84 0.07 -19.84
N GLY A 125 4.37 0.22 -18.62
CA GLY A 125 5.66 -0.34 -18.26
C GLY A 125 6.87 0.43 -18.80
N LYS A 126 6.69 1.69 -19.23
CA LYS A 126 7.78 2.54 -19.71
C LYS A 126 8.20 3.54 -18.66
N ALA A 127 9.50 3.74 -18.49
CA ALA A 127 10.02 4.77 -17.62
C ALA A 127 9.75 6.15 -18.23
N ARG A 128 9.28 7.07 -17.41
CA ARG A 128 9.09 8.48 -17.72
C ARG A 128 9.84 9.31 -16.68
N GLN A 129 10.58 10.31 -17.13
CA GLN A 129 11.22 11.26 -16.23
C GLN A 129 10.18 12.21 -15.64
N VAL A 130 10.27 12.44 -14.33
CA VAL A 130 9.29 13.21 -13.54
C VAL A 130 9.93 14.34 -12.75
N ARG A 131 11.26 14.34 -12.65
CA ARG A 131 12.09 15.40 -12.06
C ARG A 131 13.37 15.62 -12.85
N GLY A 132 13.95 16.80 -12.73
CA GLY A 132 15.19 17.17 -13.43
C GLY A 132 14.98 17.42 -14.92
N LEU A 133 13.75 17.73 -15.32
CA LEU A 133 13.44 18.26 -16.65
C LEU A 133 13.80 19.76 -16.68
N PRO A 134 14.01 20.36 -17.87
CA PRO A 134 14.09 21.80 -18.02
C PRO A 134 12.88 22.49 -17.37
N ASP A 135 13.08 23.68 -16.78
CA ASP A 135 12.07 24.35 -15.94
C ASP A 135 10.69 24.47 -16.62
N GLY A 136 10.65 24.79 -17.92
CA GLY A 136 9.40 24.86 -18.68
C GLY A 136 8.67 23.51 -18.79
N GLU A 137 9.40 22.44 -19.08
CA GLU A 137 8.83 21.08 -19.16
C GLU A 137 8.41 20.56 -17.79
N GLN A 138 9.19 20.85 -16.75
CA GLN A 138 8.87 20.49 -15.37
C GLN A 138 7.60 21.20 -14.91
N ALA A 139 7.44 22.49 -15.21
CA ALA A 139 6.23 23.25 -14.92
C ALA A 139 5.01 22.67 -15.63
N ASP A 140 5.13 22.32 -16.91
CA ASP A 140 4.05 21.69 -17.70
C ASP A 140 3.63 20.34 -17.12
N LEU A 141 4.60 19.50 -16.77
CA LEU A 141 4.34 18.20 -16.16
C LEU A 141 3.65 18.36 -14.80
N ASN A 142 4.12 19.30 -13.98
CA ASN A 142 3.52 19.61 -12.68
C ASN A 142 2.07 20.13 -12.84
N ARG A 143 1.82 21.03 -13.81
CA ARG A 143 0.46 21.51 -14.14
C ARG A 143 -0.46 20.36 -14.54
N LYS A 144 -0.01 19.48 -15.44
CA LYS A 144 -0.79 18.29 -15.87
C LYS A 144 -1.10 17.36 -14.70
N ARG A 145 -0.13 17.14 -13.80
CA ARG A 145 -0.32 16.32 -12.59
C ARG A 145 -1.32 16.94 -11.62
N ALA A 146 -1.19 18.25 -11.36
CA ALA A 146 -2.12 18.98 -10.49
C ALA A 146 -3.55 18.94 -11.04
N ALA A 147 -3.72 19.14 -12.35
CA ALA A 147 -5.01 19.03 -13.02
C ALA A 147 -5.59 17.60 -12.91
N ALA A 148 -4.78 16.57 -13.14
CA ALA A 148 -5.22 15.18 -13.00
C ALA A 148 -5.57 14.81 -11.55
N ALA A 149 -4.80 15.29 -10.57
CA ALA A 149 -5.08 15.09 -9.15
C ALA A 149 -6.40 15.76 -8.74
N LYS A 150 -6.62 17.00 -9.18
CA LYS A 150 -7.88 17.71 -8.96
C LYS A 150 -9.07 16.96 -9.58
N ALA A 151 -8.94 16.52 -10.83
CA ALA A 151 -9.99 15.74 -11.49
C ALA A 151 -10.31 14.43 -10.76
N ARG A 152 -9.28 13.71 -10.28
CA ARG A 152 -9.46 12.50 -9.47
C ARG A 152 -10.16 12.79 -8.15
N ALA A 153 -9.73 13.83 -7.43
CA ALA A 153 -10.36 14.25 -6.18
C ALA A 153 -11.85 14.59 -6.39
N THR A 154 -12.18 15.33 -7.45
CA THR A 154 -13.59 15.63 -7.80
C THR A 154 -14.39 14.36 -8.13
N ILE A 155 -13.82 13.40 -8.85
CA ILE A 155 -14.49 12.12 -9.11
C ILE A 155 -14.69 11.34 -7.81
N GLN A 156 -13.67 11.28 -6.96
CA GLN A 156 -13.73 10.61 -5.67
C GLN A 156 -14.80 11.20 -4.76
N GLU A 157 -14.86 12.52 -4.63
CA GLU A 157 -15.86 13.24 -3.85
C GLU A 157 -17.27 12.99 -4.39
N ARG A 158 -17.47 13.11 -5.71
CA ARG A 158 -18.77 12.84 -6.34
C ARG A 158 -19.23 11.40 -6.12
N GLU A 159 -18.32 10.43 -6.24
CA GLU A 159 -18.64 9.00 -6.00
C GLU A 159 -18.89 8.70 -4.52
N ALA A 160 -18.26 9.44 -3.61
CA ALA A 160 -18.53 9.34 -2.19
C ALA A 160 -19.94 9.85 -1.87
N LEU A 161 -20.25 11.09 -2.26
CA LEU A 161 -21.57 11.71 -2.06
C LEU A 161 -22.71 10.88 -2.64
N ALA A 162 -22.50 10.24 -3.81
CA ALA A 162 -23.48 9.36 -4.43
C ALA A 162 -23.78 8.09 -3.60
N ARG A 163 -22.94 7.74 -2.62
CA ARG A 163 -23.07 6.55 -1.77
C ARG A 163 -23.48 6.84 -0.34
N ASP A 164 -23.42 8.10 0.11
CA ASP A 164 -23.69 8.49 1.50
C ASP A 164 -25.01 7.90 2.02
N ALA A 165 -26.11 8.15 1.30
CA ALA A 165 -27.43 7.67 1.70
C ALA A 165 -27.52 6.13 1.74
N ALA A 166 -26.85 5.43 0.83
CA ALA A 166 -26.84 3.97 0.79
C ALA A 166 -26.02 3.39 1.95
N ILE A 167 -24.85 3.96 2.22
CA ILE A 167 -24.00 3.55 3.35
C ILE A 167 -24.70 3.83 4.68
N GLU A 168 -25.32 5.00 4.82
CA GLU A 168 -26.09 5.33 6.01
C GLU A 168 -27.24 4.35 6.25
N ALA A 169 -28.03 4.02 5.23
CA ALA A 169 -29.10 3.04 5.34
C ALA A 169 -28.58 1.67 5.80
N LEU A 170 -27.47 1.18 5.22
CA LEU A 170 -26.87 -0.10 5.60
C LEU A 170 -26.38 -0.10 7.05
N VAL A 171 -25.72 0.97 7.49
CA VAL A 171 -25.22 1.08 8.88
C VAL A 171 -26.38 1.17 9.86
N ASN A 172 -27.43 1.93 9.53
CA ASN A 172 -28.63 2.01 10.36
C ASN A 172 -29.33 0.66 10.46
N ASP A 173 -29.46 -0.08 9.36
CA ASP A 173 -30.04 -1.43 9.38
C ASP A 173 -29.28 -2.37 10.32
N ILE A 174 -27.94 -2.35 10.27
CA ILE A 174 -27.10 -3.18 11.16
C ILE A 174 -27.37 -2.81 12.62
N ILE A 175 -27.36 -1.53 12.96
CA ILE A 175 -27.53 -1.05 14.35
C ILE A 175 -28.95 -1.34 14.87
N ILE A 176 -29.98 -1.15 14.05
CA ILE A 176 -31.37 -1.40 14.45
C ILE A 176 -31.63 -2.89 14.68
N LEU A 177 -31.13 -3.75 13.78
CA LEU A 177 -31.39 -5.19 13.82
C LEU A 177 -30.46 -5.94 14.79
N ASN A 178 -29.25 -5.40 15.02
CA ASN A 178 -28.27 -5.92 15.94
C ASN A 178 -27.58 -4.77 16.72
N PRO A 179 -28.19 -4.27 17.80
CA PRO A 179 -27.64 -3.17 18.60
C PRO A 179 -26.26 -3.45 19.20
N ASP A 180 -25.94 -4.72 19.45
CA ASP A 180 -24.66 -5.18 19.99
C ASP A 180 -23.62 -5.47 18.89
N ALA A 181 -23.89 -5.08 17.63
CA ALA A 181 -22.96 -5.28 16.52
C ALA A 181 -21.60 -4.62 16.82
N VAL A 182 -20.53 -5.39 16.62
CA VAL A 182 -19.15 -4.96 16.81
C VAL A 182 -18.46 -4.88 15.45
N ALA A 183 -17.79 -3.76 15.20
CA ALA A 183 -16.90 -3.61 14.06
C ALA A 183 -15.69 -4.54 14.23
N PRO A 184 -15.44 -5.48 13.30
CA PRO A 184 -14.36 -6.45 13.45
C PRO A 184 -12.98 -5.82 13.24
N ASP A 185 -11.98 -6.44 13.85
CA ASP A 185 -10.57 -6.08 13.70
C ASP A 185 -9.91 -6.82 12.53
N ASP A 186 -10.41 -6.57 11.32
CA ASP A 186 -9.93 -7.17 10.07
C ASP A 186 -9.25 -6.16 9.13
N GLY A 187 -8.62 -6.68 8.07
CA GLY A 187 -7.84 -5.87 7.14
C GLY A 187 -8.63 -4.77 6.43
N LEU A 188 -9.91 -4.98 6.10
CA LEU A 188 -10.71 -3.97 5.42
C LEU A 188 -11.14 -2.87 6.41
N TRP A 189 -11.54 -3.25 7.62
CA TRP A 189 -11.92 -2.30 8.66
C TRP A 189 -10.73 -1.47 9.16
N ARG A 190 -9.55 -2.07 9.32
CA ARG A 190 -8.30 -1.33 9.64
C ARG A 190 -7.89 -0.38 8.53
N GLU A 191 -8.07 -0.77 7.27
CA GLU A 191 -7.80 0.10 6.12
C GLU A 191 -8.75 1.31 6.10
N ALA A 192 -10.03 1.09 6.41
CA ALA A 192 -11.06 2.12 6.42
C ALA A 192 -10.98 3.04 7.65
N LEU A 193 -10.65 2.49 8.81
CA LEU A 193 -10.71 3.15 10.12
C LEU A 193 -9.40 2.98 10.90
N PRO A 194 -8.26 3.48 10.38
CA PRO A 194 -6.94 3.22 10.96
C PRO A 194 -6.78 3.70 12.41
N ASN A 195 -7.62 4.64 12.86
CA ASN A 195 -7.53 5.27 14.18
C ASN A 195 -8.67 4.86 15.14
N ALA A 196 -9.56 3.93 14.75
CA ALA A 196 -10.75 3.61 15.55
C ALA A 196 -10.49 2.63 16.72
N GLY A 197 -9.28 2.06 16.86
CA GLY A 197 -8.96 1.16 17.96
C GLY A 197 -9.84 -0.11 17.99
N LEU A 198 -9.96 -0.78 16.84
CA LEU A 198 -10.82 -1.96 16.65
C LEU A 198 -10.38 -3.15 17.52
N PRO A 199 -11.32 -4.04 17.93
CA PRO A 199 -12.76 -4.01 17.66
C PRO A 199 -13.51 -3.02 18.57
N GLN A 200 -14.61 -2.44 18.08
CA GLN A 200 -15.45 -1.48 18.83
C GLN A 200 -16.94 -1.68 18.54
N PRO A 201 -17.86 -1.40 19.48
CA PRO A 201 -19.28 -1.35 19.20
C PRO A 201 -19.58 -0.41 18.02
N LEU A 202 -20.33 -0.90 17.03
CA LEU A 202 -20.57 -0.17 15.78
C LEU A 202 -21.27 1.17 16.03
N ILE A 203 -22.16 1.22 17.03
CA ILE A 203 -22.83 2.44 17.45
C ILE A 203 -21.86 3.52 17.95
N ALA A 204 -20.80 3.12 18.67
CA ALA A 204 -19.81 4.05 19.22
C ALA A 204 -18.94 4.70 18.13
N ILE A 205 -18.71 3.98 17.02
CA ILE A 205 -17.90 4.46 15.90
C ILE A 205 -18.75 4.83 14.66
N ARG A 206 -20.08 4.89 14.78
CA ARG A 206 -21.00 5.16 13.66
C ARG A 206 -20.56 6.35 12.81
N PRO A 207 -20.24 7.54 13.36
CA PRO A 207 -19.80 8.68 12.54
C PRO A 207 -18.55 8.37 11.73
N MET A 208 -17.58 7.62 12.28
CA MET A 208 -16.36 7.26 11.57
C MET A 208 -16.64 6.30 10.41
N VAL A 209 -17.55 5.35 10.60
CA VAL A 209 -17.96 4.37 9.58
C VAL A 209 -18.65 5.05 8.39
N LEU A 210 -19.50 6.04 8.68
CA LEU A 210 -20.19 6.84 7.66
C LEU A 210 -19.21 7.70 6.85
N GLU A 211 -18.18 8.27 7.49
CA GLU A 211 -17.22 9.14 6.80
C GLU A 211 -16.07 8.38 6.11
N ALA A 212 -15.86 7.11 6.46
CA ALA A 212 -14.70 6.34 6.04
C ALA A 212 -14.49 6.32 4.52
N HIS A 213 -15.56 6.22 3.73
CA HIS A 213 -15.46 6.09 2.28
C HIS A 213 -15.06 7.40 1.58
N HIS A 214 -15.21 8.57 2.20
CA HIS A 214 -14.86 9.85 1.56
C HIS A 214 -13.37 9.94 1.23
N ALA A 215 -12.51 9.37 2.07
CA ALA A 215 -11.06 9.32 1.85
C ALA A 215 -10.62 8.20 0.89
N MET A 216 -11.52 7.30 0.50
CA MET A 216 -11.20 6.13 -0.33
C MET A 216 -11.29 6.42 -1.83
N GLU A 217 -10.41 5.80 -2.62
CA GLU A 217 -10.54 5.71 -4.08
C GLU A 217 -11.87 5.03 -4.49
N PRO A 218 -12.49 5.37 -5.64
CA PRO A 218 -13.83 4.86 -6.02
C PRO A 218 -13.98 3.33 -6.07
N ARG A 219 -12.89 2.60 -6.34
CA ARG A 219 -12.91 1.12 -6.28
C ARG A 219 -13.00 0.62 -4.83
N ARG A 220 -12.32 1.28 -3.91
CA ARG A 220 -12.33 0.97 -2.47
C ARG A 220 -13.66 1.38 -1.84
N GLN A 221 -14.23 2.53 -2.23
CA GLN A 221 -15.59 2.92 -1.85
C GLN A 221 -16.63 1.84 -2.18
N ARG A 222 -16.57 1.28 -3.41
CA ARG A 222 -17.45 0.18 -3.83
C ARG A 222 -17.24 -1.08 -3.00
N ARG A 223 -15.98 -1.46 -2.73
CA ARG A 223 -15.65 -2.61 -1.89
C ARG A 223 -16.19 -2.42 -0.46
N TRP A 224 -16.03 -1.23 0.11
CA TRP A 224 -16.53 -0.86 1.43
C TRP A 224 -18.05 -0.97 1.51
N HIS A 225 -18.76 -0.33 0.57
CA HIS A 225 -20.20 -0.42 0.45
C HIS A 225 -20.69 -1.88 0.33
N SER A 226 -20.08 -2.68 -0.55
CA SER A 226 -20.43 -4.10 -0.68
C SER A 226 -20.21 -4.88 0.61
N HIS A 227 -19.15 -4.57 1.37
CA HIS A 227 -18.89 -5.22 2.65
C HIS A 227 -19.96 -4.90 3.69
N LEU A 228 -20.32 -3.63 3.84
CA LEU A 228 -21.42 -3.21 4.71
C LEU A 228 -22.75 -3.84 4.29
N ALA A 229 -23.00 -3.97 2.99
CA ALA A 229 -24.20 -4.63 2.47
C ALA A 229 -24.28 -6.11 2.88
N VAL A 230 -23.16 -6.85 2.85
CA VAL A 230 -23.12 -8.24 3.34
C VAL A 230 -23.42 -8.32 4.84
N ILE A 231 -22.89 -7.40 5.64
CA ILE A 231 -23.13 -7.37 7.09
C ILE A 231 -24.60 -7.03 7.39
N ALA A 232 -25.16 -6.04 6.70
CA ALA A 232 -26.57 -5.66 6.84
C ALA A 232 -27.50 -6.81 6.43
N GLU A 233 -27.22 -7.49 5.32
CA GLU A 233 -28.02 -8.64 4.87
C GLU A 233 -27.96 -9.78 5.89
N ARG A 234 -26.80 -10.03 6.48
CA ARG A 234 -26.66 -11.00 7.57
C ARG A 234 -27.49 -10.60 8.79
N ALA A 235 -27.47 -9.32 9.20
CA ALA A 235 -28.28 -8.84 10.32
C ALA A 235 -29.79 -8.98 10.04
N ARG A 236 -30.24 -8.69 8.82
CA ARG A 236 -31.63 -8.91 8.37
C ARG A 236 -32.01 -10.39 8.43
N TRP A 237 -31.15 -11.26 7.92
CA TRP A 237 -31.36 -12.71 7.98
C TRP A 237 -31.46 -13.19 9.43
N GLU A 238 -30.52 -12.80 10.29
CA GLU A 238 -30.51 -13.18 11.71
C GLU A 238 -31.75 -12.66 12.44
N ALA A 239 -32.21 -11.43 12.16
CA ALA A 239 -33.43 -10.88 12.74
C ALA A 239 -34.70 -11.61 12.27
N TYR A 240 -34.78 -11.98 10.98
CA TYR A 240 -35.93 -12.69 10.43
C TYR A 240 -36.05 -14.12 10.96
N TYR A 241 -34.91 -14.83 11.10
CA TYR A 241 -34.87 -16.22 11.56
C TYR A 241 -34.66 -16.36 13.07
N ARG A 242 -34.58 -15.26 13.82
CA ARG A 242 -34.50 -15.32 15.28
C ARG A 242 -35.79 -15.95 15.80
N PRO A 243 -35.72 -17.09 16.52
CA PRO A 243 -36.89 -17.60 17.20
C PRO A 243 -37.42 -16.51 18.13
N PRO A 244 -38.75 -16.31 18.24
CA PRO A 244 -39.29 -15.42 19.27
C PRO A 244 -38.69 -15.88 20.60
N LEU A 245 -38.11 -14.94 21.34
CA LEU A 245 -37.67 -15.23 22.70
C LEU A 245 -38.87 -15.85 23.43
N PRO A 246 -38.68 -16.93 24.20
CA PRO A 246 -39.77 -17.49 24.99
C PRO A 246 -40.38 -16.32 25.76
N MET A 247 -41.69 -16.08 25.56
CA MET A 247 -42.42 -15.12 26.36
C MET A 247 -42.10 -15.45 27.81
N GLN A 248 -41.31 -14.59 28.47
CA GLN A 248 -41.23 -14.69 29.91
C GLN A 248 -42.67 -14.46 30.39
N PRO A 249 -43.24 -15.37 31.20
CA PRO A 249 -44.53 -15.11 31.79
C PRO A 249 -44.43 -13.76 32.48
N ALA A 250 -45.44 -12.91 32.28
CA ALA A 250 -45.53 -11.64 32.99
C ALA A 250 -45.22 -11.92 34.47
N PRO A 251 -44.35 -11.12 35.14
CA PRO A 251 -44.17 -11.28 36.56
C PRO A 251 -45.57 -11.27 37.17
N ALA A 252 -45.92 -12.33 37.89
CA ALA A 252 -47.15 -12.33 38.68
C ALA A 252 -47.09 -11.06 39.51
N GLU A 253 -48.08 -10.19 39.34
CA GLU A 253 -48.28 -9.09 40.27
C GLU A 253 -48.40 -9.75 41.64
N ASP A 254 -47.34 -9.61 42.44
CA ASP A 254 -47.36 -9.98 43.85
C ASP A 254 -48.33 -8.97 44.46
N ASP A 255 -49.60 -9.35 44.56
CA ASP A 255 -50.63 -8.66 45.32
C ASP A 255 -50.11 -8.60 46.75
N GLY A 256 -49.33 -7.56 47.06
CA GLY A 256 -48.52 -7.38 48.25
C GLY A 256 -49.33 -7.21 49.53
N LEU A 257 -50.21 -8.15 49.83
CA LEU A 257 -50.76 -8.36 51.16
C LEU A 257 -49.69 -9.07 51.99
N SER A 258 -48.80 -8.25 52.54
CA SER A 258 -48.02 -8.59 53.72
C SER A 258 -48.94 -9.23 54.76
N ALA A 259 -48.51 -10.34 55.35
CA ALA A 259 -49.24 -11.01 56.44
C ALA A 259 -49.48 -10.10 57.66
N GLU A 260 -48.84 -8.93 57.74
CA GLU A 260 -49.10 -7.91 58.78
C GLU A 260 -50.46 -7.20 58.60
N ASP A 261 -50.99 -7.07 57.38
CA ASP A 261 -52.27 -6.37 57.15
C ASP A 261 -53.50 -7.23 57.45
N ALA A 262 -53.35 -8.56 57.46
CA ALA A 262 -54.42 -9.48 57.87
C ALA A 262 -54.69 -9.40 59.39
N ALA A 263 -53.66 -9.10 60.20
CA ALA A 263 -53.81 -9.00 61.66
C ALA A 263 -54.50 -7.70 62.11
N ALA A 264 -54.49 -6.64 61.29
CA ALA A 264 -55.16 -5.38 61.61
C ALA A 264 -56.69 -5.44 61.40
N LEU A 265 -57.20 -6.41 60.65
CA LEU A 265 -58.63 -6.55 60.31
C LEU A 265 -59.40 -7.51 61.23
N GLU A 266 -58.75 -8.35 62.03
CA GLU A 266 -59.41 -9.19 63.06
C GLU A 266 -59.65 -8.46 64.40
N GLY A 267 -59.21 -7.19 64.51
CA GLY A 267 -59.32 -6.36 65.72
C GLY A 267 -60.48 -5.34 65.74
N LEU A 268 -61.37 -5.36 64.75
CA LEU A 268 -62.59 -4.54 64.67
C LEU A 268 -63.85 -5.42 64.83
#